data_AF-A0A0B7MKZ6-F1
#
_entry.id   AF-A0A0B7MKZ6-F1
#
_cell.length_a   1.000
_cell.length_b   1.000
_cell.length_c   1.000
_cell.angle_alpha   90.00
_cell.angle_beta   90.00
_cell.angle_gamma   90.00
#
_symmetry.space_group_name_H-M   'P 1'
#
loop_
_entity.id
_entity.type
_entity.pdbx_description
1 polymer ?
#
loop_
_entity_poly.entity_id
_entity_poly.type
_entity_poly.pdbx_seq_one_letter_code
_entity_poly.pdbx_strand_id
1 'polypeptide(L)'
;MARVFTRMGDGSASWLSEAEICQDLEEGMLDAADRGRIPELTDDEMERLYQIISNPQKTVSIERGNEVVATFDAGTLKLPVRAGIPVGRMTTVLMHERVLCSDTMEIGNTDYSYKQLKNIVHEEATSMELTQLNCMIPVFYGAMPNLGLYTRPDGPIDNWSELLPMGKISEARAAQEEAVEMATKDMVYVASLLYEAGADGINFDTVGASGDGDFLATLKAIEILKEKYPDMAIEVGMSGEFVLGMHGQLEFDGIRLAGLYPQDQARVVEKAGGTIFGAVINTNSRKTLPWNLARAVTFSKACSDASNIPVHVNAGMGVGAIPLSNTSPTDATSRVSKSLVEIGKADGL
;
A
#
# COMPACT_ATOMS: atom_id res chain seq x y z
N MET A 1 -2.37 31.58 -24.14
CA MET A 1 -2.48 30.11 -24.02
C MET A 1 -3.39 29.81 -22.84
N ALA A 2 -4.28 28.83 -22.97
CA ALA A 2 -5.15 28.42 -21.87
C ALA A 2 -4.30 27.71 -20.80
N ARG A 3 -4.51 28.01 -19.52
CA ARG A 3 -3.90 27.28 -18.41
C ARG A 3 -4.86 26.19 -17.96
N VAL A 4 -4.33 25.01 -17.67
CA VAL A 4 -5.07 23.86 -17.16
C VAL A 4 -5.07 23.90 -15.64
N PHE A 5 -6.24 23.73 -15.03
CA PHE A 5 -6.35 23.57 -13.58
C PHE A 5 -5.83 22.20 -13.17
N THR A 6 -5.01 22.16 -12.12
CA THR A 6 -4.49 20.93 -11.52
C THR A 6 -4.23 21.15 -10.03
N ARG A 7 -3.61 20.18 -9.37
CA ARG A 7 -3.26 20.24 -7.94
C ARG A 7 -1.75 20.15 -7.73
N MET A 8 -1.30 20.60 -6.57
CA MET A 8 -0.03 20.22 -5.99
C MET A 8 -0.17 18.90 -5.21
N GLY A 9 0.95 18.28 -4.85
CA GLY A 9 0.97 17.06 -4.05
C GLY A 9 0.42 17.24 -2.63
N ASP A 10 0.29 18.47 -2.14
CA ASP A 10 -0.41 18.80 -0.88
C ASP A 10 -1.93 19.07 -1.08
N GLY A 11 -2.41 19.02 -2.32
CA GLY A 11 -3.82 19.24 -2.69
C GLY A 11 -4.20 20.69 -2.97
N SER A 12 -3.27 21.64 -2.82
CA SER A 12 -3.49 23.04 -3.19
C SER A 12 -3.74 23.19 -4.70
N ALA A 13 -4.56 24.17 -5.06
CA ALA A 13 -4.91 24.44 -6.46
C ALA A 13 -3.72 25.07 -7.21
N SER A 14 -3.52 24.65 -8.46
CA SER A 14 -2.54 25.24 -9.37
C SER A 14 -3.11 25.37 -10.78
N TRP A 15 -2.53 26.25 -11.58
CA TRP A 15 -2.85 26.39 -13.00
C TRP A 15 -1.55 26.31 -13.78
N LEU A 16 -1.42 25.34 -14.68
CA LEU A 16 -0.19 25.13 -15.44
C LEU A 16 -0.45 25.38 -16.93
N SER A 17 0.55 25.92 -17.61
CA SER A 17 0.63 25.90 -19.07
C SER A 17 0.94 24.49 -19.57
N GLU A 18 0.69 24.26 -20.85
CA GLU A 18 1.06 23.00 -21.52
C GLU A 18 2.53 22.64 -21.34
N ALA A 19 3.44 23.61 -21.55
CA ALA A 19 4.87 23.40 -21.39
C ALA A 19 5.26 22.99 -19.94
N GLU A 20 4.64 23.62 -18.94
CA GLU A 20 4.88 23.27 -17.52
C GLU A 20 4.39 21.85 -17.21
N ILE A 21 3.24 21.43 -17.77
CA ILE A 21 2.71 20.07 -17.57
C ILE A 21 3.64 19.04 -18.21
N CYS A 22 4.05 19.26 -19.46
CA CYS A 22 4.94 18.33 -20.16
C CYS A 22 6.28 18.19 -19.45
N GLN A 23 6.86 19.30 -18.99
CA GLN A 23 8.08 19.29 -18.19
C GLN A 23 7.91 18.52 -16.88
N ASP A 24 6.82 18.77 -16.13
CA ASP A 24 6.57 18.07 -14.88
C ASP A 24 6.38 16.56 -15.09
N LEU A 25 5.66 16.15 -16.13
CA LEU A 25 5.49 14.74 -16.49
C LEU A 25 6.85 14.09 -16.79
N GLU A 26 7.67 14.72 -17.64
CA GLU A 26 9.00 14.22 -18.02
C GLU A 26 9.91 14.10 -16.79
N GLU A 27 10.01 15.14 -15.96
CA GLU A 27 10.81 15.11 -14.73
C GLU A 27 10.36 14.03 -13.74
N GLY A 28 9.05 13.79 -13.62
CA GLY A 28 8.50 12.77 -12.72
C GLY A 28 8.79 11.35 -13.20
N MET A 29 8.66 11.11 -14.50
CA MET A 29 8.99 9.83 -15.14
C MET A 29 10.49 9.53 -15.04
N LEU A 30 11.35 10.51 -15.34
CA LEU A 30 12.80 10.36 -15.26
C LEU A 30 13.29 10.10 -13.82
N ASP A 31 12.69 10.74 -12.81
CA ASP A 31 13.00 10.45 -11.39
C ASP A 31 12.72 8.98 -11.05
N ALA A 32 11.58 8.45 -11.49
CA ALA A 32 11.22 7.04 -11.27
C ALA A 32 12.17 6.09 -12.01
N ALA A 33 12.42 6.35 -13.30
CA ALA A 33 13.28 5.54 -14.15
C ALA A 33 14.72 5.46 -13.60
N ASP A 34 15.31 6.59 -13.21
CA ASP A 34 16.67 6.62 -12.66
C ASP A 34 16.76 5.93 -11.30
N ARG A 35 15.84 6.23 -10.38
CA ARG A 35 15.85 5.66 -9.01
C ARG A 35 15.59 4.16 -9.00
N GLY A 36 14.56 3.73 -9.72
CA GLY A 36 14.15 2.34 -9.82
C GLY A 36 15.01 1.51 -10.74
N ARG A 37 15.84 2.15 -11.59
CA ARG A 37 16.55 1.50 -12.70
C ARG A 37 15.58 0.73 -13.61
N ILE A 38 14.44 1.35 -13.88
CA ILE A 38 13.32 0.79 -14.65
C ILE A 38 13.18 1.53 -15.99
N PRO A 39 12.52 0.92 -17.00
CA PRO A 39 12.26 1.57 -18.28
C PRO A 39 11.45 2.86 -18.11
N GLU A 40 11.76 3.83 -18.96
CA GLU A 40 10.97 5.04 -19.14
C GLU A 40 9.59 4.71 -19.74
N LEU A 41 8.64 5.63 -19.56
CA LEU A 41 7.37 5.57 -20.30
C LEU A 41 7.62 5.92 -21.77
N THR A 42 6.86 5.29 -22.67
CA THR A 42 6.93 5.58 -24.10
C THR A 42 6.30 6.95 -24.42
N ASP A 43 6.64 7.52 -25.58
CA ASP A 43 6.05 8.78 -26.04
C ASP A 43 4.51 8.75 -26.07
N ASP A 44 3.92 7.62 -26.51
CA ASP A 44 2.46 7.43 -26.56
C ASP A 44 1.83 7.44 -25.15
N GLU A 45 2.52 6.86 -24.16
CA GLU A 45 2.08 6.84 -22.77
C GLU A 45 2.20 8.22 -22.11
N MET A 46 3.27 8.96 -22.42
CA MET A 46 3.46 10.33 -21.97
C MET A 46 2.40 11.27 -22.54
N GLU A 47 2.10 11.13 -23.83
CA GLU A 47 1.00 11.84 -24.48
C GLU A 47 -0.35 11.48 -23.85
N ARG A 48 -0.58 10.19 -23.51
CA ARG A 48 -1.80 9.77 -22.81
C ARG A 48 -1.92 10.40 -21.42
N LEU A 49 -0.84 10.48 -20.64
CA LEU A 49 -0.83 11.17 -19.34
C LEU A 49 -1.20 12.64 -19.50
N TYR A 50 -0.61 13.32 -20.49
CA TYR A 50 -0.92 14.71 -20.79
C TYR A 50 -2.42 14.89 -21.10
N GLN A 51 -3.01 14.00 -21.92
CA GLN A 51 -4.44 14.03 -22.24
C GLN A 51 -5.33 13.83 -21.01
N ILE A 52 -4.95 12.95 -20.08
CA ILE A 52 -5.70 12.71 -18.84
C ILE A 52 -5.63 13.94 -17.93
N ILE A 53 -4.45 14.51 -17.74
CA ILE A 53 -4.24 15.71 -16.92
C ILE A 53 -5.02 16.91 -17.49
N SER A 54 -4.88 17.16 -18.79
CA SER A 54 -5.46 18.31 -19.49
C SER A 54 -6.94 18.16 -19.81
N ASN A 55 -7.56 17.02 -19.48
CA ASN A 55 -8.97 16.80 -19.72
C ASN A 55 -9.83 17.88 -19.03
N PRO A 56 -10.74 18.56 -19.78
CA PRO A 56 -11.56 19.64 -19.23
C PRO A 56 -12.64 19.16 -18.25
N GLN A 57 -12.93 17.86 -18.21
CA GLN A 57 -13.88 17.30 -17.24
C GLN A 57 -13.28 17.31 -15.85
N LYS A 58 -14.11 17.64 -14.84
CA LYS A 58 -13.68 17.64 -13.44
C LYS A 58 -13.24 16.23 -13.02
N THR A 59 -14.04 15.23 -13.35
CA THR A 59 -13.81 13.82 -13.05
C THR A 59 -13.63 13.06 -14.36
N VAL A 60 -12.63 12.19 -14.43
CA VAL A 60 -12.40 11.28 -15.55
C VAL A 60 -12.61 9.84 -15.13
N SER A 61 -12.81 8.94 -16.08
CA SER A 61 -12.91 7.50 -15.81
C SER A 61 -12.30 6.70 -16.96
N ILE A 62 -12.06 5.42 -16.71
CA ILE A 62 -11.66 4.43 -17.70
C ILE A 62 -12.81 4.09 -18.66
N GLU A 63 -12.46 3.49 -19.79
CA GLU A 63 -13.45 2.97 -20.74
C GLU A 63 -14.08 1.67 -20.22
N ARG A 64 -15.34 1.42 -20.63
CA ARG A 64 -16.05 0.20 -20.27
C ARG A 64 -15.34 -1.03 -20.83
N GLY A 65 -15.16 -2.05 -20.00
CA GLY A 65 -14.39 -3.26 -20.32
C GLY A 65 -12.97 -3.24 -19.75
N ASN A 66 -12.50 -2.11 -19.22
CA ASN A 66 -11.19 -1.96 -18.59
C ASN A 66 -11.31 -1.83 -17.06
N GLU A 67 -12.45 -2.20 -16.47
CA GLU A 67 -12.67 -2.14 -15.03
C GLU A 67 -11.69 -3.04 -14.26
N VAL A 68 -11.25 -2.54 -13.11
CA VAL A 68 -10.32 -3.19 -12.19
C VAL A 68 -10.97 -3.33 -10.82
N VAL A 69 -10.37 -4.14 -9.94
CA VAL A 69 -10.93 -4.39 -8.61
C VAL A 69 -10.79 -3.16 -7.72
N ALA A 70 -11.90 -2.65 -7.19
CA ALA A 70 -11.91 -1.60 -6.18
C ALA A 70 -11.75 -2.20 -4.78
N THR A 71 -10.52 -2.15 -4.27
CA THR A 71 -10.12 -2.71 -2.98
C THR A 71 -9.95 -1.62 -1.91
N PHE A 72 -10.14 -1.98 -0.64
CA PHE A 72 -10.13 -1.01 0.45
C PHE A 72 -9.38 -1.55 1.66
N ASP A 73 -8.09 -1.22 1.72
CA ASP A 73 -7.26 -1.27 2.92
C ASP A 73 -7.86 -0.42 4.06
N ALA A 74 -7.60 -0.81 5.31
CA ALA A 74 -8.06 -0.10 6.51
C ALA A 74 -9.53 0.35 6.42
N GLY A 75 -10.37 -0.41 5.71
CA GLY A 75 -11.63 0.09 5.15
C GLY A 75 -12.58 0.55 6.25
N THR A 76 -12.68 -0.25 7.31
CA THR A 76 -13.50 0.05 8.49
C THR A 76 -13.00 1.23 9.31
N LEU A 77 -11.83 1.80 9.03
CA LEU A 77 -11.32 3.03 9.65
C LEU A 77 -11.67 4.29 8.83
N LYS A 78 -12.04 4.15 7.54
CA LYS A 78 -12.28 5.27 6.64
C LYS A 78 -13.47 6.13 7.09
N LEU A 79 -14.65 5.54 7.28
CA LEU A 79 -15.84 6.30 7.71
C LEU A 79 -15.77 6.72 9.20
N PRO A 80 -15.57 5.81 10.18
CA PRO A 80 -15.67 6.20 11.58
C PRO A 80 -14.48 6.97 12.13
N VAL A 81 -13.25 6.62 11.76
CA VAL A 81 -12.05 7.25 12.31
C VAL A 81 -11.63 8.44 11.45
N ARG A 82 -11.47 8.25 10.13
CA ARG A 82 -10.92 9.29 9.25
C ARG A 82 -11.96 10.35 8.88
N ALA A 83 -13.21 9.97 8.63
CA ALA A 83 -14.29 10.90 8.30
C ALA A 83 -15.17 11.33 9.50
N GLY A 84 -14.97 10.72 10.68
CA GLY A 84 -15.69 11.08 11.90
C GLY A 84 -17.20 10.76 11.87
N ILE A 85 -17.62 9.81 11.05
CA ILE A 85 -19.02 9.41 10.93
C ILE A 85 -19.30 8.32 11.97
N PRO A 86 -20.25 8.48 12.91
CA PRO A 86 -20.46 7.52 14.00
C PRO A 86 -21.17 6.24 13.53
N VAL A 87 -20.44 5.40 12.78
CA VAL A 87 -20.90 4.10 12.24
C VAL A 87 -19.99 2.96 12.73
N GLY A 88 -20.57 1.78 12.93
CA GLY A 88 -19.80 0.58 13.30
C GLY A 88 -19.05 -0.03 12.13
N ARG A 89 -18.12 -0.96 12.42
CA ARG A 89 -17.29 -1.64 11.41
C ARG A 89 -18.11 -2.45 10.41
N MET A 90 -18.99 -3.34 10.88
CA MET A 90 -19.88 -4.12 9.99
C MET A 90 -20.77 -3.19 9.14
N THR A 91 -21.37 -2.16 9.73
CA THR A 91 -22.15 -1.17 8.97
C THR A 91 -21.30 -0.49 7.90
N THR A 92 -20.03 -0.20 8.19
CA THR A 92 -19.10 0.38 7.21
C THR A 92 -18.86 -0.59 6.05
N VAL A 93 -18.64 -1.88 6.31
CA VAL A 93 -18.52 -2.91 5.26
C VAL A 93 -19.79 -2.96 4.40
N LEU A 94 -20.97 -3.00 5.02
CA LEU A 94 -22.24 -3.02 4.29
C LEU A 94 -22.52 -1.74 3.50
N MET A 95 -22.06 -0.57 3.97
CA MET A 95 -22.13 0.68 3.21
C MET A 95 -21.22 0.61 1.98
N HIS A 96 -20.00 0.10 2.14
CA HIS A 96 -19.08 -0.08 1.02
C HIS A 96 -19.63 -1.05 -0.04
N GLU A 97 -20.15 -2.20 0.39
CA GLU A 97 -20.81 -3.16 -0.50
C GLU A 97 -22.04 -2.56 -1.20
N ARG A 98 -22.99 -2.01 -0.44
CA ARG A 98 -24.35 -1.75 -0.95
C ARG A 98 -24.56 -0.35 -1.50
N VAL A 99 -23.74 0.61 -1.08
CA VAL A 99 -23.88 2.03 -1.43
C VAL A 99 -22.73 2.50 -2.31
N LEU A 100 -21.51 2.08 -1.99
CA LEU A 100 -20.30 2.52 -2.72
C LEU A 100 -19.86 1.53 -3.80
N CYS A 101 -20.44 0.32 -3.81
CA CYS A 101 -20.14 -0.75 -4.77
C CYS A 101 -18.65 -1.12 -4.78
N SER A 102 -18.03 -1.21 -3.59
CA SER A 102 -16.69 -1.77 -3.45
C SER A 102 -16.68 -3.26 -3.82
N ASP A 103 -15.62 -3.71 -4.48
CA ASP A 103 -15.49 -5.12 -4.91
C ASP A 103 -14.98 -6.01 -3.77
N THR A 104 -14.13 -5.46 -2.89
CA THR A 104 -13.71 -6.10 -1.66
C THR A 104 -13.65 -5.08 -0.53
N MET A 105 -13.54 -5.57 0.71
CA MET A 105 -13.37 -4.73 1.87
C MET A 105 -12.45 -5.38 2.90
N GLU A 106 -11.92 -4.57 3.79
CA GLU A 106 -11.11 -5.05 4.90
C GLU A 106 -11.69 -4.62 6.24
N ILE A 107 -11.67 -5.53 7.22
CA ILE A 107 -11.88 -5.24 8.64
C ILE A 107 -10.52 -5.05 9.30
N GLY A 108 -10.41 -3.98 10.09
CA GLY A 108 -9.28 -3.75 10.99
C GLY A 108 -9.71 -3.14 12.31
N ASN A 109 -8.87 -3.27 13.32
CA ASN A 109 -8.97 -2.51 14.56
C ASN A 109 -8.29 -1.14 14.41
N THR A 110 -8.67 -0.14 15.21
CA THR A 110 -8.07 1.21 15.20
C THR A 110 -6.57 1.20 15.51
N ASP A 111 -6.11 0.31 16.41
CA ASP A 111 -4.67 0.18 16.70
C ASP A 111 -3.90 -0.44 15.53
N TYR A 112 -4.61 -1.16 14.65
CA TYR A 112 -4.17 -1.62 13.33
C TYR A 112 -2.77 -2.24 13.28
N SER A 113 -2.42 -3.05 14.28
CA SER A 113 -1.15 -3.78 14.35
C SER A 113 -1.31 -5.17 14.97
N TYR A 114 -0.65 -6.16 14.38
CA TYR A 114 -0.66 -7.54 14.86
C TYR A 114 -0.23 -7.68 16.33
N LYS A 115 0.72 -6.86 16.80
CA LYS A 115 1.15 -6.88 18.21
C LYS A 115 0.00 -6.56 19.17
N GLN A 116 -0.80 -5.54 18.85
CA GLN A 116 -1.91 -5.12 19.71
C GLN A 116 -3.09 -6.08 19.60
N LEU A 117 -3.38 -6.52 18.38
CA LEU A 117 -4.49 -7.42 18.06
C LEU A 117 -4.42 -8.75 18.79
N LYS A 118 -3.22 -9.27 19.06
CA LYS A 118 -3.02 -10.53 19.79
C LYS A 118 -3.84 -10.62 21.08
N ASN A 119 -4.04 -9.51 21.79
CA ASN A 119 -4.75 -9.47 23.07
C ASN A 119 -6.28 -9.50 22.92
N ILE A 120 -6.80 -9.20 21.73
CA ILE A 120 -8.23 -9.04 21.45
C ILE A 120 -8.68 -9.85 20.22
N VAL A 121 -7.86 -10.80 19.77
CA VAL A 121 -8.06 -11.49 18.50
C VAL A 121 -9.36 -12.30 18.47
N HIS A 122 -9.86 -12.77 19.61
CA HIS A 122 -11.11 -13.52 19.70
C HIS A 122 -12.34 -12.61 19.52
N GLU A 123 -12.28 -11.38 20.02
CA GLU A 123 -13.30 -10.35 19.76
C GLU A 123 -13.29 -9.92 18.27
N GLU A 124 -12.09 -9.86 17.68
CA GLU A 124 -11.92 -9.57 16.25
C GLU A 124 -12.42 -10.72 15.37
N ALA A 125 -12.15 -11.98 15.74
CA ALA A 125 -12.70 -13.16 15.09
C ALA A 125 -14.25 -13.16 15.11
N THR A 126 -14.85 -12.83 16.25
CA THR A 126 -16.32 -12.68 16.36
C THR A 126 -16.84 -11.58 15.42
N SER A 127 -16.10 -10.46 15.31
CA SER A 127 -16.46 -9.37 14.40
C SER A 127 -16.36 -9.78 12.92
N MET A 128 -15.37 -10.62 12.58
CA MET A 128 -15.21 -11.19 11.24
C MET A 128 -16.36 -12.15 10.91
N GLU A 129 -16.64 -13.14 11.76
CA GLU A 129 -17.73 -14.09 11.58
C GLU A 129 -19.08 -13.38 11.36
N LEU A 130 -19.38 -12.39 12.21
CA LEU A 130 -20.62 -11.63 12.09
C LEU A 130 -20.69 -10.85 10.77
N THR A 131 -19.56 -10.30 10.32
CA THR A 131 -19.53 -9.56 9.05
C THR A 131 -19.76 -10.50 7.88
N GLN A 132 -19.07 -11.64 7.83
CA GLN A 132 -19.21 -12.66 6.79
C GLN A 132 -20.61 -13.25 6.69
N LEU A 133 -21.36 -13.30 7.80
CA LEU A 133 -22.77 -13.70 7.79
C LEU A 133 -23.71 -12.66 7.14
N ASN A 134 -23.25 -11.43 6.93
CA ASN A 134 -24.09 -10.30 6.50
C ASN A 134 -23.66 -9.64 5.18
N CYS A 135 -22.47 -9.96 4.66
CA CYS A 135 -21.97 -9.46 3.37
C CYS A 135 -21.75 -10.59 2.35
N MET A 136 -21.57 -10.21 1.10
CA MET A 136 -21.34 -11.07 -0.05
C MET A 136 -19.98 -10.80 -0.70
N ILE A 137 -19.48 -9.56 -0.63
CA ILE A 137 -18.15 -9.23 -1.14
C ILE A 137 -17.06 -9.91 -0.30
N PRO A 138 -15.90 -10.25 -0.87
CA PRO A 138 -14.76 -10.76 -0.10
C PRO A 138 -14.34 -9.76 0.98
N VAL A 139 -14.15 -10.29 2.20
CA VAL A 139 -13.72 -9.50 3.36
C VAL A 139 -12.39 -10.02 3.89
N PHE A 140 -11.38 -9.16 3.76
CA PHE A 140 -10.05 -9.39 4.30
C PHE A 140 -9.98 -8.92 5.75
N TYR A 141 -9.01 -9.43 6.51
CA TYR A 141 -8.59 -8.78 7.75
C TYR A 141 -7.21 -8.15 7.56
N GLY A 142 -7.09 -6.87 7.90
CA GLY A 142 -5.82 -6.14 7.76
C GLY A 142 -5.26 -5.60 9.05
N ALA A 143 -3.94 -5.61 9.11
CA ALA A 143 -3.16 -4.97 10.15
C ALA A 143 -1.71 -4.76 9.70
N MET A 144 -1.00 -3.89 10.41
CA MET A 144 0.41 -3.65 10.16
C MET A 144 1.30 -4.62 10.94
N PRO A 145 2.41 -5.12 10.35
CA PRO A 145 3.48 -5.78 11.11
C PRO A 145 4.02 -4.87 12.21
N ASN A 146 4.28 -3.60 11.85
CA ASN A 146 4.70 -2.49 12.71
C ASN A 146 5.78 -2.91 13.72
N LEU A 147 6.95 -3.28 13.19
CA LEU A 147 8.05 -3.83 13.98
C LEU A 147 8.53 -2.87 15.09
N GLY A 148 8.41 -1.55 14.87
CA GLY A 148 8.77 -0.53 15.86
C GLY A 148 8.07 -0.72 17.21
N LEU A 149 6.84 -1.25 17.24
CA LEU A 149 6.12 -1.49 18.49
C LEU A 149 6.78 -2.55 19.37
N TYR A 150 7.67 -3.40 18.84
CA TYR A 150 8.38 -4.41 19.65
C TYR A 150 9.55 -3.81 20.43
N THR A 151 9.91 -2.55 20.17
CA THR A 151 10.99 -1.84 20.86
C THR A 151 10.51 -1.07 22.09
N ARG A 152 11.42 -0.78 23.02
CA ARG A 152 11.15 0.07 24.19
C ARG A 152 10.68 1.46 23.75
N PRO A 153 9.71 2.06 24.46
CA PRO A 153 9.14 1.59 25.74
C PRO A 153 7.97 0.59 25.61
N ASP A 154 7.40 0.44 24.42
CA ASP A 154 6.16 -0.35 24.21
C ASP A 154 6.42 -1.86 24.13
N GLY A 155 7.66 -2.27 23.87
CA GLY A 155 8.10 -3.65 23.81
C GLY A 155 9.41 -3.91 24.55
N PRO A 156 9.83 -5.17 24.62
CA PRO A 156 10.97 -5.58 25.43
C PRO A 156 12.33 -5.31 24.77
N ILE A 157 12.36 -5.07 23.46
CA ILE A 157 13.59 -5.01 22.65
C ILE A 157 14.19 -3.61 22.68
N ASP A 158 15.51 -3.49 22.65
CA ASP A 158 16.15 -2.18 22.57
C ASP A 158 15.83 -1.46 21.25
N ASN A 159 15.67 -0.14 21.31
CA ASN A 159 15.20 0.64 20.17
C ASN A 159 16.33 0.96 19.19
N TRP A 160 16.33 0.33 18.01
CA TRP A 160 17.35 0.58 16.98
C TRP A 160 17.38 2.03 16.49
N SER A 161 16.27 2.75 16.54
CA SER A 161 16.22 4.17 16.15
C SER A 161 16.96 5.07 17.15
N GLU A 162 17.18 4.61 18.38
CA GLU A 162 18.03 5.28 19.38
C GLU A 162 19.48 4.79 19.31
N LEU A 163 19.67 3.48 19.09
CA LEU A 163 21.00 2.86 19.02
C LEU A 163 21.80 3.31 17.79
N LEU A 164 21.16 3.44 16.63
CA LEU A 164 21.81 3.83 15.37
C LEU A 164 22.49 5.21 15.45
N PRO A 165 21.83 6.29 15.93
CA PRO A 165 22.49 7.58 16.17
C PRO A 165 23.69 7.53 17.13
N MET A 166 23.74 6.55 18.03
CA MET A 166 24.86 6.35 18.96
C MET A 166 26.04 5.58 18.35
N GLY A 167 25.94 5.14 17.10
CA GLY A 167 26.95 4.30 16.44
C GLY A 167 26.94 2.84 16.90
N LYS A 168 25.92 2.40 17.64
CA LYS A 168 25.75 1.03 18.14
C LYS A 168 25.11 0.13 17.09
N ILE A 169 25.80 -0.05 15.97
CA ILE A 169 25.26 -0.71 14.78
C ILE A 169 24.97 -2.20 15.03
N SER A 170 25.88 -2.91 15.69
CA SER A 170 25.72 -4.34 15.96
C SER A 170 24.54 -4.61 16.88
N GLU A 171 24.36 -3.79 17.91
CA GLU A 171 23.25 -3.87 18.85
C GLU A 171 21.92 -3.53 18.18
N ALA A 172 21.90 -2.48 17.34
CA ALA A 172 20.71 -2.11 16.57
C ALA A 172 20.27 -3.22 15.61
N ARG A 173 21.23 -3.95 15.03
CA ARG A 173 20.97 -5.10 14.15
C ARG A 173 20.41 -6.28 14.91
N ALA A 174 21.08 -6.68 16.00
CA ALA A 174 20.61 -7.77 16.86
C ALA A 174 19.19 -7.50 17.41
N ALA A 175 18.88 -6.26 17.77
CA ALA A 175 17.55 -5.85 18.19
C ALA A 175 16.50 -6.05 17.08
N GLN A 176 16.81 -5.69 15.83
CA GLN A 176 15.89 -5.92 14.71
C GLN A 176 15.70 -7.41 14.43
N GLU A 177 16.75 -8.23 14.50
CA GLU A 177 16.67 -9.68 14.33
C GLU A 177 15.76 -10.34 15.38
N GLU A 178 15.86 -9.93 16.66
CA GLU A 178 14.96 -10.39 17.72
C GLU A 178 13.50 -9.95 17.48
N ALA A 179 13.31 -8.71 17.02
CA ALA A 179 11.98 -8.18 16.73
C ALA A 179 11.30 -8.92 15.59
N VAL A 180 12.07 -9.29 14.56
CA VAL A 180 11.59 -10.11 13.43
C VAL A 180 10.97 -11.41 13.93
N GLU A 181 11.63 -12.12 14.85
CA GLU A 181 11.11 -13.38 15.39
C GLU A 181 9.80 -13.20 16.15
N MET A 182 9.69 -12.15 16.97
CA MET A 182 8.47 -11.86 17.72
C MET A 182 7.32 -11.48 16.80
N ALA A 183 7.55 -10.57 15.86
CA ALA A 183 6.53 -10.11 14.92
C ALA A 183 6.05 -11.24 14.01
N THR A 184 6.95 -12.10 13.53
CA THR A 184 6.57 -13.27 12.73
C THR A 184 5.57 -14.16 13.49
N LYS A 185 5.83 -14.45 14.78
CA LYS A 185 4.96 -15.29 15.61
C LYS A 185 3.59 -14.66 15.82
N ASP A 186 3.54 -13.36 16.12
CA ASP A 186 2.30 -12.65 16.38
C ASP A 186 1.45 -12.51 15.10
N MET A 187 2.08 -12.23 13.96
CA MET A 187 1.42 -12.22 12.64
C MET A 187 0.80 -13.59 12.33
N VAL A 188 1.58 -14.67 12.44
CA VAL A 188 1.08 -16.03 12.16
C VAL A 188 -0.08 -16.40 13.10
N TYR A 189 0.02 -16.07 14.39
CA TYR A 189 -1.01 -16.38 15.38
C TYR A 189 -2.33 -15.67 15.07
N VAL A 190 -2.28 -14.35 14.85
CA VAL A 190 -3.48 -13.54 14.62
C VAL A 190 -4.10 -13.86 13.25
N ALA A 191 -3.28 -13.91 12.19
CA ALA A 191 -3.75 -14.25 10.85
C ALA A 191 -4.40 -15.64 10.78
N SER A 192 -3.82 -16.64 11.46
CA SER A 192 -4.42 -17.98 11.56
C SER A 192 -5.82 -17.95 12.15
N LEU A 193 -5.99 -17.26 13.30
CA LEU A 193 -7.28 -17.22 13.99
C LEU A 193 -8.36 -16.48 13.20
N LEU A 194 -7.98 -15.40 12.52
CA LEU A 194 -8.92 -14.61 11.72
C LEU A 194 -9.33 -15.33 10.44
N TYR A 195 -8.40 -16.05 9.81
CA TYR A 195 -8.72 -16.90 8.68
C TYR A 195 -9.61 -18.08 9.09
N GLU A 196 -9.32 -18.73 10.21
CA GLU A 196 -10.19 -19.79 10.79
C GLU A 196 -11.58 -19.26 11.18
N ALA A 197 -11.69 -17.97 11.52
CA ALA A 197 -12.94 -17.25 11.78
C ALA A 197 -13.68 -16.81 10.49
N GLY A 198 -13.14 -17.17 9.32
CA GLY A 198 -13.80 -17.00 8.03
C GLY A 198 -13.37 -15.79 7.22
N ALA A 199 -12.29 -15.08 7.56
CA ALA A 199 -11.73 -14.06 6.67
C ALA A 199 -11.39 -14.66 5.28
N ASP A 200 -11.77 -14.00 4.20
CA ASP A 200 -11.47 -14.47 2.83
C ASP A 200 -9.97 -14.34 2.50
N GLY A 201 -9.29 -13.45 3.20
CA GLY A 201 -7.86 -13.22 3.09
C GLY A 201 -7.30 -12.38 4.22
N ILE A 202 -5.98 -12.26 4.23
CA ILE A 202 -5.22 -11.48 5.20
C ILE A 202 -4.47 -10.38 4.45
N ASN A 203 -4.56 -9.15 4.92
CA ASN A 203 -3.74 -8.04 4.44
C ASN A 203 -2.63 -7.74 5.45
N PHE A 204 -1.39 -7.90 5.03
CA PHE A 204 -0.24 -7.30 5.70
C PHE A 204 -0.06 -5.90 5.13
N ASP A 205 -0.58 -4.91 5.84
CA ASP A 205 -0.60 -3.53 5.39
C ASP A 205 0.62 -2.75 5.91
N THR A 206 1.04 -1.72 5.17
CA THR A 206 2.12 -0.79 5.52
C THR A 206 3.43 -1.53 5.86
N VAL A 207 3.71 -2.60 5.12
CA VAL A 207 4.86 -3.48 5.28
C VAL A 207 6.15 -2.76 4.93
N GLY A 208 7.17 -2.91 5.77
CA GLY A 208 8.46 -2.25 5.58
C GLY A 208 8.55 -0.86 6.20
N ALA A 209 7.52 -0.40 6.94
CA ALA A 209 7.52 0.93 7.57
C ALA A 209 8.65 1.10 8.60
N SER A 210 9.05 0.02 9.26
CA SER A 210 10.21 -0.01 10.16
C SER A 210 11.49 -0.54 9.47
N GLY A 211 11.50 -0.61 8.13
CA GLY A 211 12.64 -1.04 7.31
C GLY A 211 12.65 -2.52 6.95
N ASP A 212 13.81 -3.00 6.53
CA ASP A 212 14.05 -4.35 6.02
C ASP A 212 13.74 -5.47 7.02
N GLY A 213 13.80 -5.20 8.33
CA GLY A 213 13.34 -6.13 9.36
C GLY A 213 11.82 -6.35 9.31
N ASP A 214 11.04 -5.29 9.17
CA ASP A 214 9.58 -5.35 9.11
C ASP A 214 9.12 -6.17 7.89
N PHE A 215 9.79 -5.93 6.75
CA PHE A 215 9.56 -6.70 5.55
C PHE A 215 9.95 -8.17 5.70
N LEU A 216 11.13 -8.47 6.28
CA LEU A 216 11.56 -9.86 6.51
C LEU A 216 10.59 -10.64 7.40
N ALA A 217 10.12 -10.02 8.49
CA ALA A 217 9.15 -10.65 9.39
C ALA A 217 7.86 -11.01 8.65
N THR A 218 7.41 -10.12 7.78
CA THR A 218 6.20 -10.34 6.96
C THR A 218 6.41 -11.52 6.02
N LEU A 219 7.51 -11.55 5.25
CA LEU A 219 7.80 -12.64 4.32
C LEU A 219 7.86 -14.01 5.01
N LYS A 220 8.51 -14.08 6.18
CA LYS A 220 8.54 -15.31 7.00
C LYS A 220 7.15 -15.74 7.48
N ALA A 221 6.30 -14.78 7.87
CA ALA A 221 4.94 -15.07 8.28
C ALA A 221 4.12 -15.64 7.12
N ILE A 222 4.29 -15.09 5.91
CA ILE A 222 3.63 -15.57 4.69
C ILE A 222 4.03 -17.03 4.42
N GLU A 223 5.31 -17.39 4.43
CA GLU A 223 5.75 -18.77 4.19
C GLU A 223 5.07 -19.76 5.15
N ILE A 224 5.06 -19.44 6.44
CA ILE A 224 4.43 -20.29 7.48
C ILE A 224 2.91 -20.38 7.27
N LEU A 225 2.26 -19.27 6.95
CA LEU A 225 0.81 -19.24 6.73
C LEU A 225 0.42 -20.01 5.47
N LYS A 226 1.19 -19.92 4.39
CA LYS A 226 0.95 -20.68 3.15
C LYS A 226 1.24 -22.17 3.31
N GLU A 227 2.19 -22.55 4.16
CA GLU A 227 2.37 -23.96 4.54
C GLU A 227 1.14 -24.49 5.31
N LYS A 228 0.61 -23.70 6.24
CA LYS A 228 -0.55 -24.09 7.06
C LYS A 228 -1.87 -24.03 6.30
N TYR A 229 -2.03 -23.05 5.42
CA TYR A 229 -3.24 -22.76 4.64
C TYR A 229 -2.87 -22.44 3.19
N PRO A 230 -2.67 -23.48 2.34
CA PRO A 230 -2.21 -23.29 0.97
C PRO A 230 -3.09 -22.38 0.11
N ASP A 231 -4.39 -22.31 0.41
CA ASP A 231 -5.38 -21.52 -0.34
C ASP A 231 -5.65 -20.14 0.26
N MET A 232 -4.97 -19.76 1.36
CA MET A 232 -5.14 -18.44 1.96
C MET A 232 -4.70 -17.35 0.98
N ALA A 233 -5.60 -16.41 0.70
CA ALA A 233 -5.28 -15.16 0.00
C ALA A 233 -4.54 -14.23 0.97
N ILE A 234 -3.40 -13.72 0.52
CA ILE A 234 -2.56 -12.80 1.26
C ILE A 234 -2.25 -11.59 0.40
N GLU A 235 -2.74 -10.43 0.83
CA GLU A 235 -2.37 -9.13 0.30
C GLU A 235 -1.19 -8.55 1.09
N VAL A 236 -0.26 -7.92 0.39
CA VAL A 236 0.91 -7.26 1.00
C VAL A 236 0.98 -5.82 0.52
N GLY A 237 0.40 -4.92 1.31
CA GLY A 237 0.52 -3.47 1.14
C GLY A 237 1.86 -2.98 1.64
N MET A 238 2.72 -2.45 0.77
CA MET A 238 4.01 -1.91 1.17
C MET A 238 3.86 -0.52 1.83
N SER A 239 4.89 -0.03 2.53
CA SER A 239 4.86 1.30 3.16
C SER A 239 5.47 2.42 2.31
N GLY A 240 6.15 2.07 1.21
CA GLY A 240 6.93 3.03 0.42
C GLY A 240 7.47 2.43 -0.86
N GLU A 241 7.90 3.28 -1.80
CA GLU A 241 8.46 2.83 -3.08
C GLU A 241 9.82 2.14 -2.94
N PHE A 242 10.48 2.22 -1.79
CA PHE A 242 11.70 1.45 -1.54
C PHE A 242 11.78 1.01 -0.08
N VAL A 243 12.43 -0.13 0.15
CA VAL A 243 12.62 -0.66 1.51
C VAL A 243 13.80 0.03 2.18
N LEU A 244 13.57 0.67 3.32
CA LEU A 244 14.62 1.29 4.13
C LEU A 244 15.51 0.24 4.78
N GLY A 245 16.83 0.37 4.63
CA GLY A 245 17.81 -0.52 5.26
C GLY A 245 18.13 -0.15 6.70
N MET A 246 17.17 -0.26 7.62
CA MET A 246 17.40 -0.01 9.05
C MET A 246 18.38 -1.03 9.65
N HIS A 247 18.34 -2.27 9.19
CA HIS A 247 19.38 -3.27 9.43
C HIS A 247 20.44 -3.24 8.30
N GLY A 248 19.96 -3.20 7.05
CA GLY A 248 20.74 -3.01 5.83
C GLY A 248 21.45 -4.27 5.31
N GLN A 249 21.22 -5.42 5.93
CA GLN A 249 21.88 -6.70 5.62
C GLN A 249 20.93 -7.90 5.69
N LEU A 250 19.63 -7.67 5.93
CA LEU A 250 18.68 -8.76 5.97
C LEU A 250 18.37 -9.25 4.56
N GLU A 251 18.28 -10.57 4.44
CA GLU A 251 18.03 -11.25 3.18
C GLU A 251 16.83 -12.20 3.30
N PHE A 252 16.11 -12.36 2.20
CA PHE A 252 15.11 -13.40 2.01
C PHE A 252 15.52 -14.25 0.80
N ASP A 253 15.78 -15.53 1.05
CA ASP A 253 16.33 -16.48 0.08
C ASP A 253 17.49 -15.90 -0.78
N GLY A 254 18.50 -15.36 -0.08
CA GLY A 254 19.70 -14.77 -0.67
C GLY A 254 19.51 -13.41 -1.35
N ILE A 255 18.31 -12.83 -1.31
CA ILE A 255 18.03 -11.49 -1.85
C ILE A 255 18.03 -10.49 -0.71
N ARG A 256 18.94 -9.52 -0.76
CA ARG A 256 18.96 -8.40 0.20
C ARG A 256 17.70 -7.54 0.06
N LEU A 257 17.00 -7.36 1.17
CA LEU A 257 15.72 -6.66 1.21
C LEU A 257 15.87 -5.12 1.19
N ALA A 258 16.93 -4.61 1.80
CA ALA A 258 17.18 -3.17 1.83
C ALA A 258 17.43 -2.62 0.41
N GLY A 259 16.67 -1.58 0.04
CA GLY A 259 16.77 -0.87 -1.22
C GLY A 259 15.97 -1.48 -2.38
N LEU A 260 15.17 -2.52 -2.15
CA LEU A 260 14.28 -3.05 -3.18
C LEU A 260 13.20 -2.03 -3.54
N TYR A 261 13.00 -1.83 -4.85
CA TYR A 261 11.92 -1.02 -5.44
C TYR A 261 10.70 -1.89 -5.79
N PRO A 262 9.54 -1.33 -6.19
CA PRO A 262 8.27 -2.07 -6.19
C PRO A 262 8.30 -3.33 -7.05
N GLN A 263 8.96 -3.30 -8.22
CA GLN A 263 9.10 -4.46 -9.10
C GLN A 263 9.88 -5.62 -8.45
N ASP A 264 10.82 -5.33 -7.56
CA ASP A 264 11.61 -6.36 -6.87
C ASP A 264 10.95 -6.77 -5.55
N GLN A 265 10.28 -5.83 -4.88
CA GLN A 265 9.42 -6.13 -3.73
C GLN A 265 8.33 -7.14 -4.12
N ALA A 266 7.63 -6.91 -5.24
CA ALA A 266 6.59 -7.80 -5.76
C ALA A 266 7.11 -9.23 -5.97
N ARG A 267 8.28 -9.38 -6.61
CA ARG A 267 8.90 -10.70 -6.84
C ARG A 267 9.24 -11.44 -5.54
N VAL A 268 9.73 -10.71 -4.54
CA VAL A 268 10.07 -11.31 -3.24
C VAL A 268 8.80 -11.70 -2.48
N VAL A 269 7.75 -10.88 -2.54
CA VAL A 269 6.43 -11.19 -1.96
C VAL A 269 5.80 -12.42 -2.64
N GLU A 270 5.78 -12.45 -3.98
CA GLU A 270 5.28 -13.57 -4.77
C GLU A 270 6.02 -14.86 -4.38
N LYS A 271 7.35 -14.79 -4.26
CA LYS A 271 8.19 -15.91 -3.86
C LYS A 271 7.89 -16.44 -2.46
N ALA A 272 7.56 -15.55 -1.51
CA ALA A 272 7.13 -15.96 -0.17
C ALA A 272 5.73 -16.58 -0.16
N GLY A 273 4.94 -16.40 -1.23
CA GLY A 273 3.60 -16.94 -1.39
C GLY A 273 2.47 -15.92 -1.21
N GLY A 274 2.79 -14.62 -1.25
CA GLY A 274 1.78 -13.56 -1.34
C GLY A 274 0.96 -13.70 -2.62
N THR A 275 -0.31 -13.33 -2.58
CA THR A 275 -1.26 -13.51 -3.69
C THR A 275 -1.73 -12.21 -4.32
N ILE A 276 -1.58 -11.07 -3.62
CA ILE A 276 -1.88 -9.72 -4.12
C ILE A 276 -0.77 -8.80 -3.62
N PHE A 277 -0.23 -7.96 -4.50
CA PHE A 277 0.84 -7.02 -4.14
C PHE A 277 0.37 -5.57 -4.16
N GLY A 278 0.51 -4.90 -3.02
CA GLY A 278 0.12 -3.51 -2.81
C GLY A 278 1.27 -2.53 -3.04
N ALA A 279 1.52 -2.14 -4.28
CA ALA A 279 2.62 -1.21 -4.60
C ALA A 279 2.35 0.19 -4.04
N VAL A 280 3.31 0.77 -3.29
CA VAL A 280 3.25 2.15 -2.81
C VAL A 280 4.26 3.03 -3.52
N ILE A 281 3.80 4.20 -3.97
CA ILE A 281 4.67 5.28 -4.40
C ILE A 281 4.32 6.54 -3.61
N ASN A 282 5.27 7.07 -2.85
CA ASN A 282 5.04 8.27 -2.06
C ASN A 282 4.82 9.51 -2.94
N THR A 283 3.78 10.29 -2.61
CA THR A 283 3.52 11.59 -3.19
C THR A 283 4.47 12.63 -2.59
N ASN A 284 5.18 13.35 -3.45
CA ASN A 284 5.94 14.53 -3.06
C ASN A 284 5.01 15.75 -2.97
N SER A 285 4.74 16.19 -1.75
CA SER A 285 3.84 17.32 -1.46
C SER A 285 4.28 18.65 -2.07
N ARG A 286 5.56 18.80 -2.41
CA ARG A 286 6.13 20.01 -3.01
C ARG A 286 6.09 20.02 -4.53
N LYS A 287 5.71 18.90 -5.16
CA LYS A 287 5.64 18.73 -6.61
C LYS A 287 4.19 18.79 -7.08
N THR A 288 3.99 19.02 -8.36
CA THR A 288 2.66 19.11 -8.96
C THR A 288 2.04 17.70 -9.10
N LEU A 289 0.73 17.63 -9.33
CA LEU A 289 0.05 16.37 -9.63
C LEU A 289 0.62 15.70 -10.89
N PRO A 290 0.87 16.40 -12.03
CA PRO A 290 1.50 15.78 -13.19
C PRO A 290 2.84 15.11 -12.86
N TRP A 291 3.72 15.78 -12.11
CA TRP A 291 5.01 15.20 -11.70
C TRP A 291 4.83 13.94 -10.86
N ASN A 292 3.96 13.99 -9.85
CA ASN A 292 3.71 12.83 -8.99
C ASN A 292 3.06 11.68 -9.77
N LEU A 293 2.15 11.99 -10.69
CA LEU A 293 1.42 11.02 -11.49
C LEU A 293 2.33 10.27 -12.44
N ALA A 294 3.18 10.97 -13.20
CA ALA A 294 4.15 10.34 -14.08
C ALA A 294 5.10 9.43 -13.32
N ARG A 295 5.58 9.88 -12.15
CA ARG A 295 6.42 9.08 -11.26
C ARG A 295 5.72 7.80 -10.79
N ALA A 296 4.51 7.91 -10.26
CA ALA A 296 3.74 6.78 -9.76
C ALA A 296 3.44 5.77 -10.87
N VAL A 297 2.95 6.24 -12.02
CA VAL A 297 2.63 5.40 -13.18
C VAL A 297 3.86 4.65 -13.69
N THR A 298 5.03 5.28 -13.73
CA THR A 298 6.28 4.64 -14.20
C THR A 298 6.67 3.46 -13.29
N PHE A 299 6.66 3.66 -11.96
CA PHE A 299 6.92 2.58 -11.01
C PHE A 299 5.85 1.49 -11.05
N SER A 300 4.57 1.87 -11.08
CA SER A 300 3.45 0.92 -11.12
C SER A 300 3.51 0.05 -12.37
N LYS A 301 3.75 0.62 -13.55
CA LYS A 301 3.89 -0.14 -14.79
C LYS A 301 5.02 -1.15 -14.72
N ALA A 302 6.20 -0.72 -14.25
CA ALA A 302 7.35 -1.62 -14.10
C ALA A 302 7.07 -2.74 -13.06
N CYS A 303 6.31 -2.43 -12.01
CA CYS A 303 5.87 -3.40 -11.02
C CYS A 303 4.90 -4.43 -11.62
N SER A 304 3.85 -3.97 -12.29
CA SER A 304 2.86 -4.83 -12.95
C SER A 304 3.49 -5.71 -14.03
N ASP A 305 4.39 -5.16 -14.86
CA ASP A 305 5.10 -5.92 -15.89
C ASP A 305 6.05 -6.99 -15.29
N ALA A 306 6.48 -6.84 -14.03
CA ALA A 306 7.40 -7.75 -13.35
C ALA A 306 6.71 -8.78 -12.44
N SER A 307 5.41 -8.62 -12.17
CA SER A 307 4.64 -9.42 -11.21
C SER A 307 3.81 -10.50 -11.92
N ASN A 308 3.72 -11.71 -11.36
CA ASN A 308 2.75 -12.71 -11.81
C ASN A 308 1.51 -12.79 -10.91
N ILE A 309 1.46 -11.99 -9.84
CA ILE A 309 0.29 -11.79 -8.98
C ILE A 309 -0.34 -10.42 -9.23
N PRO A 310 -1.65 -10.26 -9.02
CA PRO A 310 -2.32 -8.96 -9.17
C PRO A 310 -1.64 -7.84 -8.40
N VAL A 311 -1.46 -6.69 -9.05
CA VAL A 311 -0.90 -5.49 -8.44
C VAL A 311 -2.02 -4.50 -8.11
N HIS A 312 -2.31 -4.35 -6.83
CA HIS A 312 -3.29 -3.41 -6.32
C HIS A 312 -2.57 -2.14 -5.87
N VAL A 313 -2.47 -1.14 -6.73
CA VAL A 313 -1.65 0.04 -6.39
C VAL A 313 -2.33 0.83 -5.27
N ASN A 314 -1.63 1.00 -4.16
CA ASN A 314 -2.10 1.78 -3.03
C ASN A 314 -2.23 3.26 -3.43
N ALA A 315 -3.48 3.73 -3.52
CA ALA A 315 -3.81 5.08 -3.99
C ALA A 315 -4.71 5.82 -2.98
N GLY A 316 -4.09 6.51 -2.03
CA GLY A 316 -4.80 7.33 -1.04
C GLY A 316 -3.86 8.12 -0.14
N MET A 317 -4.35 9.16 0.54
CA MET A 317 -3.66 9.79 1.69
C MET A 317 -2.15 10.14 1.48
N GLY A 318 -1.74 10.55 0.27
CA GLY A 318 -0.34 10.87 -0.01
C GLY A 318 0.48 9.73 -0.65
N VAL A 319 -0.16 8.67 -1.13
CA VAL A 319 0.48 7.63 -1.95
C VAL A 319 -0.22 7.45 -3.29
N GLY A 320 0.48 6.84 -4.25
CA GLY A 320 -0.03 6.57 -5.60
C GLY A 320 -0.28 7.85 -6.40
N ALA A 321 0.43 8.94 -6.11
CA ALA A 321 0.19 10.30 -6.61
C ALA A 321 -1.07 11.00 -6.10
N ILE A 322 -1.86 10.36 -5.22
CA ILE A 322 -2.96 11.05 -4.54
C ILE A 322 -2.39 12.14 -3.65
N PRO A 323 -2.94 13.37 -3.68
CA PRO A 323 -2.48 14.44 -2.82
C PRO A 323 -2.58 14.07 -1.33
N LEU A 324 -1.60 14.53 -0.54
CA LEU A 324 -1.56 14.38 0.91
C LEU A 324 -2.62 15.29 1.56
N SER A 325 -3.85 14.77 1.64
CA SER A 325 -5.01 15.41 2.24
C SER A 325 -5.92 14.35 2.86
N ASN A 326 -6.54 14.67 4.00
CA ASN A 326 -7.53 13.79 4.65
C ASN A 326 -8.75 13.53 3.76
N THR A 327 -9.07 14.47 2.89
CA THR A 327 -10.13 14.31 1.89
C THR A 327 -9.53 14.63 0.53
N SER A 328 -9.19 13.57 -0.19
CA SER A 328 -8.56 13.70 -1.50
C SER A 328 -9.52 14.36 -2.50
N PRO A 329 -9.08 15.39 -3.24
CA PRO A 329 -9.93 16.02 -4.26
C PRO A 329 -10.29 15.02 -5.36
N THR A 330 -11.59 14.87 -5.65
CA THR A 330 -12.07 13.89 -6.64
C THR A 330 -11.52 14.12 -8.05
N ASP A 331 -11.18 15.37 -8.39
CA ASP A 331 -10.51 15.72 -9.64
C ASP A 331 -9.09 15.12 -9.75
N ALA A 332 -8.34 15.09 -8.66
CA ALA A 332 -7.03 14.46 -8.61
C ALA A 332 -7.16 12.93 -8.54
N THR A 333 -8.01 12.43 -7.64
CA THR A 333 -8.21 10.98 -7.45
C THR A 333 -8.61 10.28 -8.74
N SER A 334 -9.58 10.84 -9.48
CA SER A 334 -10.02 10.22 -10.73
C SER A 334 -8.95 10.19 -11.84
N ARG A 335 -8.11 11.23 -11.94
CA ARG A 335 -6.98 11.26 -12.89
C ARG A 335 -5.90 10.25 -12.51
N VAL A 336 -5.61 10.13 -11.21
CA VAL A 336 -4.70 9.14 -10.65
C VAL A 336 -5.19 7.74 -10.98
N SER A 337 -6.42 7.38 -10.56
CA SER A 337 -6.98 6.05 -10.78
C SER A 337 -6.99 5.69 -12.26
N LYS A 338 -7.44 6.61 -13.11
CA LYS A 338 -7.45 6.39 -14.57
C LYS A 338 -6.06 6.08 -15.13
N SER A 339 -5.04 6.83 -14.70
CA SER A 339 -3.69 6.67 -15.25
C SER A 339 -2.99 5.41 -14.72
N LEU A 340 -3.21 5.08 -13.45
CA LEU A 340 -2.69 3.84 -12.85
C LEU A 340 -3.28 2.61 -13.52
N VAL A 341 -4.55 2.65 -13.94
CA VAL A 341 -5.16 1.55 -14.70
C VAL A 341 -4.68 1.54 -16.16
N GLU A 342 -4.86 2.64 -16.90
CA GLU A 342 -4.62 2.64 -18.36
C GLU A 342 -3.14 2.51 -18.73
N ILE A 343 -2.23 3.03 -17.91
CA ILE A 343 -0.79 3.09 -18.23
C ILE A 343 0.01 2.32 -17.18
N GLY A 344 -0.34 2.48 -15.90
CA GLY A 344 0.30 1.76 -14.80
C GLY A 344 -0.03 0.26 -14.77
N LYS A 345 -1.06 -0.18 -15.52
CA LYS A 345 -1.55 -1.57 -15.56
C LYS A 345 -1.85 -2.14 -14.18
N ALA A 346 -2.43 -1.32 -13.30
CA ALA A 346 -2.92 -1.80 -12.01
C ALA A 346 -4.10 -2.76 -12.21
N ASP A 347 -4.11 -3.88 -11.49
CA ASP A 347 -5.21 -4.86 -11.48
C ASP A 347 -6.30 -4.51 -10.45
N GLY A 348 -5.93 -3.66 -9.49
CA GLY A 348 -6.82 -3.08 -8.48
C GLY A 348 -6.25 -1.77 -7.94
N LEU A 349 -7.09 -1.03 -7.21
CA LEU A 349 -6.78 0.23 -6.53
C LEU A 349 -7.48 0.33 -5.18
#